data_AF-Q2GGK4-F1
#
_entry.id   AF-Q2GGK4-F1
#
_cell.length_a   1.000
_cell.length_b   1.000
_cell.length_c   1.000
_cell.angle_alpha   90.00
_cell.angle_beta   90.00
_cell.angle_gamma   90.00
#
_symmetry.space_group_name_H-M   'P 1'
#
loop_
_entity.id
_entity.type
_entity.pdbx_description
1 polymer ?
#
loop_
_entity_poly.entity_id
_entity_poly.type
_entity_poly.pdbx_seq_one_letter_code
_entity_poly.pdbx_strand_id
1 'polypeptide(L)' 'MAKKGAKVAKTASKNNPLQRKKGTAQKMYNGKSVKPVKYINREAGKIFIAGQYDNGDLVQDTTGNPIEWASI' A
#
# COMPACT_ATOMS: atom_id res chain seq x y z
N MET A 1 39.22 11.25 -4.51
CA MET A 1 38.68 9.91 -4.15
C MET A 1 37.44 10.11 -3.29
N ALA A 2 36.28 9.58 -3.69
CA ALA A 2 34.99 9.85 -3.05
C ALA A 2 34.85 9.17 -1.68
N LYS A 3 34.40 9.91 -0.65
CA LYS A 3 34.06 9.35 0.67
C LYS A 3 32.82 8.47 0.55
N LYS A 4 33.02 7.16 0.70
CA LYS A 4 31.98 6.13 0.79
C LYS A 4 31.07 6.44 1.98
N GLY A 5 29.82 6.82 1.71
CA GLY A 5 28.84 7.18 2.74
C GLY A 5 28.60 6.03 3.73
N ALA A 6 28.97 6.23 4.99
CA ALA A 6 28.68 5.30 6.07
C ALA A 6 27.16 5.21 6.25
N LYS A 7 26.58 4.03 6.00
CA LYS A 7 25.18 3.76 6.37
C LYS A 7 25.09 3.77 7.89
N VAL A 8 24.61 4.87 8.45
CA VAL A 8 24.26 4.97 9.87
C VAL A 8 23.21 3.89 10.15
N ALA A 9 23.53 2.96 11.04
CA ALA A 9 22.58 1.94 11.47
C ALA A 9 21.35 2.65 12.06
N LYS A 10 20.16 2.31 11.55
CA LYS A 10 18.92 2.86 12.09
C LYS A 10 18.72 2.27 13.48
N THR A 11 19.06 3.01 14.54
CA THR A 11 18.76 2.67 15.95
C THR A 11 17.26 2.84 16.23
N ALA A 12 16.42 2.20 15.43
CA ALA A 12 15.00 2.15 15.69
C ALA A 12 14.74 1.07 16.74
N SER A 13 14.37 1.49 17.96
CA SER A 13 13.88 0.55 18.98
C SER A 13 12.70 -0.24 18.42
N LYS A 14 12.75 -1.57 18.52
CA LYS A 14 11.68 -2.49 18.09
C LYS A 14 10.33 -2.19 18.75
N ASN A 15 10.33 -1.40 19.82
CA ASN A 15 9.15 -1.08 20.62
C ASN A 15 8.64 0.36 20.44
N ASN A 16 9.09 1.09 19.41
CA ASN A 16 8.62 2.46 19.17
C ASN A 16 7.16 2.47 18.64
N PRO A 17 6.17 2.95 19.42
CA PRO A 17 4.76 2.97 19.00
C PRO A 17 4.50 3.90 17.81
N LEU A 18 5.35 4.89 17.58
CA LEU A 18 5.24 5.80 16.42
C LEU A 18 5.49 5.06 15.10
N GLN A 19 6.35 4.04 15.10
CA GLN A 19 6.59 3.21 13.91
C GLN A 19 5.40 2.30 13.59
N ARG A 20 4.61 1.91 14.60
CA ARG A 20 3.41 1.09 14.41
C ARG A 20 2.33 1.81 13.60
N LYS A 21 2.26 3.15 13.70
CA LYS A 21 1.29 3.99 12.99
C LYS A 21 1.69 4.33 11.55
N LYS A 22 2.91 3.98 11.12
CA LYS A 22 3.46 4.39 9.82
C LYS A 22 2.75 3.75 8.61
N GLY A 23 1.90 2.75 8.83
CA GLY A 23 1.15 2.05 7.78
C GLY A 23 -0.38 2.22 7.82
N THR A 24 -0.92 2.99 8.78
CA THR A 24 -2.37 3.17 8.96
C THR A 24 -2.91 4.41 8.25
N ALA A 25 -2.10 5.08 7.42
CA ALA A 25 -2.56 6.25 6.68
C ALA A 25 -3.62 5.81 5.65
N GLN A 26 -4.82 6.37 5.79
CA GLN A 26 -5.92 6.19 4.85
C GLN A 26 -5.47 6.77 3.51
N LYS A 27 -5.34 5.91 2.49
CA LYS A 27 -4.97 6.35 1.15
C LYS A 27 -6.18 6.99 0.47
N MET A 28 -5.91 7.93 -0.42
CA MET A 28 -6.92 8.51 -1.30
C MET A 28 -6.56 8.20 -2.74
N TYR A 29 -7.55 7.79 -3.52
CA TYR A 29 -7.40 7.56 -4.95
C TYR A 29 -8.54 8.24 -5.69
N ASN A 30 -8.21 9.02 -6.71
CA ASN A 30 -9.16 9.81 -7.50
C ASN A 30 -10.10 10.67 -6.62
N GLY A 31 -9.54 11.34 -5.61
CA GLY A 31 -10.30 12.20 -4.68
C GLY A 31 -11.19 11.47 -3.66
N LYS A 32 -11.23 10.14 -3.67
CA LYS A 32 -12.02 9.32 -2.74
C LYS A 32 -11.11 8.56 -1.78
N SER A 33 -11.57 8.37 -0.55
CA SER A 33 -10.88 7.51 0.42
C SER A 33 -10.99 6.04 0.02
N VAL A 34 -9.90 5.31 0.21
CA VAL A 34 -9.83 3.89 -0.11
C VAL A 34 -9.31 3.07 1.07
N LYS A 35 -9.76 1.82 1.16
CA LYS A 35 -9.38 0.84 2.18
C LYS A 35 -8.67 -0.35 1.51
N PRO A 36 -7.67 -0.96 2.16
CA PRO A 36 -7.04 -2.16 1.64
C PRO A 36 -7.99 -3.35 1.76
N VAL A 37 -8.21 -4.08 0.66
CA VAL A 37 -9.02 -5.31 0.62
C VAL A 37 -8.25 -6.43 -0.08
N LYS A 38 -8.45 -7.69 0.33
CA LYS A 38 -7.86 -8.83 -0.38
C LYS A 38 -8.64 -9.11 -1.66
N TYR A 39 -7.98 -8.98 -2.81
CA TYR A 39 -8.51 -9.38 -4.10
C TYR A 39 -8.05 -10.80 -4.45
N ILE A 40 -8.98 -11.62 -4.95
CA ILE A 40 -8.74 -12.99 -5.35
C ILE A 40 -9.44 -13.21 -6.69
N ASN A 41 -8.67 -13.46 -7.74
CA ASN A 41 -9.18 -13.92 -9.02
C ASN A 41 -8.57 -15.28 -9.33
N ARG A 42 -9.39 -16.33 -9.23
CA ARG A 42 -8.95 -17.72 -9.42
C ARG A 42 -8.67 -18.03 -10.88
N GLU A 43 -9.45 -17.48 -11.80
CA GLU A 43 -9.31 -17.72 -13.24
C GLU A 43 -7.99 -17.13 -13.77
N ALA A 44 -7.65 -15.92 -13.32
CA ALA A 44 -6.40 -15.27 -13.67
C ALA A 44 -5.21 -15.69 -12.76
N GLY A 45 -5.45 -16.48 -11.71
CA GLY A 45 -4.43 -16.86 -10.72
C GLY A 45 -3.85 -15.69 -9.93
N LYS A 46 -4.56 -14.55 -9.82
CA LYS A 46 -4.08 -13.32 -9.17
C LYS A 46 -4.61 -13.17 -7.76
N ILE A 47 -3.71 -13.00 -6.79
CA ILE A 47 -4.03 -12.74 -5.38
C ILE A 47 -3.16 -11.59 -4.89
N PHE A 48 -3.78 -10.47 -4.52
CA PHE A 48 -3.08 -9.29 -4.02
C PHE A 48 -3.98 -8.46 -3.11
N ILE A 49 -3.43 -7.44 -2.46
CA ILE A 49 -4.22 -6.45 -1.74
C ILE A 49 -4.58 -5.35 -2.72
N ALA A 50 -5.86 -5.14 -2.98
CA ALA A 50 -6.39 -4.06 -3.80
C ALA A 50 -6.90 -2.90 -2.92
N GLY A 51 -7.20 -1.76 -3.54
CA GLY A 51 -8.01 -0.72 -2.91
C GLY A 51 -9.50 -0.95 -3.11
N GLN A 52 -10.30 -0.60 -2.11
CA GLN A 52 -11.75 -0.55 -2.17
C GLN A 52 -12.23 0.84 -1.76
N TYR A 53 -13.15 1.41 -2.53
CA TYR A 53 -13.86 2.63 -2.14
C TYR A 53 -14.88 2.34 -1.04
N ASP A 54 -15.38 3.40 -0.39
CA ASP A 54 -16.34 3.25 0.71
C ASP A 54 -17.68 2.64 0.28
N ASN A 55 -18.04 2.78 -1.01
CA ASN A 55 -19.24 2.18 -1.60
C ASN A 55 -19.11 0.67 -1.88
N GLY A 56 -17.94 0.07 -1.65
CA GLY A 56 -17.67 -1.35 -1.90
C GLY A 56 -17.04 -1.65 -3.26
N ASP A 57 -16.95 -0.69 -4.17
CA ASP A 57 -16.31 -0.89 -5.47
C ASP A 57 -14.79 -1.00 -5.33
N LEU A 58 -14.19 -1.85 -6.17
CA LEU A 58 -12.74 -1.95 -6.26
C LEU A 58 -12.18 -0.73 -7.00
N VAL A 59 -11.01 -0.28 -6.55
CA VAL A 59 -10.21 0.71 -7.26
C VAL A 59 -9.64 0.05 -8.52
N GLN A 60 -9.95 0.60 -9.68
CA GLN A 60 -9.55 0.08 -10.99
C GLN A 60 -8.72 1.10 -11.77
N ASP A 61 -7.86 0.61 -12.65
CA ASP A 61 -7.15 1.43 -13.64
C ASP A 61 -8.07 1.76 -14.84
N THR A 62 -7.62 2.62 -15.75
CA THR A 62 -8.31 2.95 -17.00
C THR A 62 -8.67 1.74 -17.87
N THR A 63 -7.97 0.61 -17.72
CA THR A 63 -8.26 -0.66 -18.38
C THR A 63 -9.32 -1.52 -17.67
N GLY A 64 -9.85 -1.08 -16.53
CA GLY A 64 -10.85 -1.81 -15.74
C GLY A 64 -10.27 -2.88 -14.82
N ASN A 65 -8.94 -3.00 -14.74
CA ASN A 65 -8.29 -3.96 -13.84
C ASN A 65 -8.13 -3.40 -12.42
N PRO A 66 -8.35 -4.19 -11.36
CA PRO A 66 -8.12 -3.74 -9.99
C PRO A 66 -6.65 -3.38 -9.75
N ILE A 67 -6.42 -2.26 -9.05
CA ILE A 67 -5.07 -1.76 -8.75
C ILE A 67 -4.59 -2.32 -7.42
N GLU A 68 -3.32 -2.73 -7.37
CA GLU A 68 -2.66 -3.12 -6.13
C GLU A 68 -2.56 -1.95 -5.15
N TRP A 69 -2.83 -2.20 -3.87
CA TRP A 69 -2.73 -1.24 -2.77
C TRP A 69 -1.36 -0.57 -2.67
N ALA A 70 -0.29 -1.25 -3.11
CA ALA A 70 1.05 -0.67 -3.17
C ALA A 70 1.18 0.44 -4.23
N SER A 71 0.39 0.35 -5.32
CA SER A 71 0.38 1.27 -6.46
C SER A 71 -0.69 2.35 -6.39
N ILE A 72 -1.57 2.28 -5.39
CA ILE A 72 -2.50 3.35 -5.01
C ILE A 72 -1.77 4.40 -4.17
#